data_AF-A0A509KXK2-F1
#
_entry.id   AF-A0A509KXK2-F1
#
_cell.length_a   1.000
_cell.length_b   1.000
_cell.length_c   1.000
_cell.angle_alpha   90.00
_cell.angle_beta   90.00
_cell.angle_gamma   90.00
#
_symmetry.space_group_name_H-M   'P 1'
#
loop_
_entity.id
_entity.type
_entity.pdbx_description
1 polymer ?
#
loop_
_entity_poly.entity_id
_entity_poly.type
_entity_poly.pdbx_seq_one_letter_code
_entity_poly.pdbx_strand_id
1 'polypeptide(L)'
;MKKVFTFLTFVLLSFCLYAQSPEKLSYQAVIRDADNYLLANTDIGMQVSILQGSVTGSAVYVETHTPTTNANGLITIEIGDGSIILGSFSSIDWSDGPYFIKTETDPEGGTNYTITGTSQLLSVPFALYAKTAEEVTGILNEVDPVFGASTAAGITEGDTAYWNDKLDEEVDGDVTNELQNIYLQEDSIIVLTDGGFIVLPPEEDPVFSASVAAGITGSDTTYWNNKLDSYTETDPIFGASVAGGITATDTTNWSNHTDSTDIANMGYIAGGTYSVGDFAQGGIVFWVDETGQHGIVCAKTDQSTGVRWYAGTFGETQAKGDGPYAGEANTAIIIAAYVAIGDDGNTYAARICNELQITEGGKTYGDWYLPSKEELNLMFLNKSTIDATAGANGGNGFASAYYWSSTEYSSSNVWRHNFGSGGQFPRTKASPYYVRAIRAF
;
A
#
# COMPACT_ATOMS: atom_id res chain seq x y z
N MET A 1 -32.66 -1.52 -34.17
CA MET A 1 -33.02 -2.18 -32.89
C MET A 1 -31.80 -2.60 -32.06
N LYS A 2 -30.82 -3.37 -32.57
CA LYS A 2 -29.65 -3.82 -31.78
C LYS A 2 -28.83 -2.68 -31.13
N LYS A 3 -28.60 -1.56 -31.84
CA LYS A 3 -27.86 -0.39 -31.30
C LYS A 3 -28.60 0.37 -30.20
N VAL A 4 -29.94 0.34 -30.20
CA VAL A 4 -30.77 0.98 -29.17
C VAL A 4 -30.71 0.18 -27.88
N PHE A 5 -30.75 -1.16 -27.97
CA PHE A 5 -30.57 -2.01 -26.79
C PHE A 5 -29.18 -1.85 -26.18
N THR A 6 -28.10 -1.81 -26.97
CA THR A 6 -26.74 -1.59 -26.43
C THR A 6 -26.59 -0.24 -25.73
N PHE A 7 -27.21 0.82 -26.27
CA PHE A 7 -27.23 2.14 -25.63
C PHE A 7 -28.04 2.12 -24.33
N LEU A 8 -29.22 1.49 -24.32
CA LEU A 8 -30.05 1.35 -23.12
C LEU A 8 -29.35 0.54 -22.03
N THR A 9 -28.62 -0.53 -22.39
CA THR A 9 -27.82 -1.33 -21.46
C THR A 9 -26.69 -0.52 -20.84
N PHE A 10 -25.99 0.30 -21.63
CA PHE A 10 -24.94 1.19 -21.10
C PHE A 10 -25.52 2.26 -20.16
N VAL A 11 -26.66 2.85 -20.50
CA VAL A 11 -27.35 3.83 -19.63
C VAL A 11 -27.81 3.18 -18.32
N LEU A 12 -28.35 1.96 -18.36
CA LEU A 12 -28.73 1.21 -17.16
C LEU A 12 -27.54 0.80 -16.29
N LEU A 13 -26.38 0.48 -16.87
CA LEU A 13 -25.15 0.19 -16.12
C LEU A 13 -24.57 1.44 -15.43
N SER A 14 -24.77 2.63 -15.98
CA SER A 14 -24.34 3.90 -15.38
C SER A 14 -25.06 4.22 -14.07
N PHE A 15 -26.31 3.77 -13.90
CA PHE A 15 -27.11 4.01 -12.68
C PHE A 15 -26.76 3.08 -11.51
N CYS A 16 -25.89 2.09 -11.70
CA CYS A 16 -25.49 1.14 -10.65
C CYS A 16 -24.10 1.43 -10.05
N LEU A 17 -23.46 2.54 -10.40
CA LEU A 17 -22.17 2.94 -9.84
C LEU A 17 -22.38 3.75 -8.56
N TYR A 18 -22.51 3.06 -7.42
CA TYR A 18 -22.39 3.69 -6.11
C TYR A 18 -20.92 3.91 -5.78
N ALA A 19 -20.35 5.02 -6.24
CA ALA A 19 -19.09 5.52 -5.71
C ALA A 19 -19.37 6.33 -4.43
N GLN A 20 -19.83 5.67 -3.37
CA GLN A 20 -19.91 6.32 -2.06
C GLN A 20 -18.54 6.24 -1.39
N SER A 21 -17.98 7.41 -1.07
CA SER A 21 -16.84 7.48 -0.17
C SER A 21 -17.23 6.81 1.15
N PRO A 22 -16.39 5.95 1.74
CA PRO A 22 -16.67 5.37 3.04
C PRO A 22 -16.99 6.48 4.06
N GLU A 23 -18.15 6.41 4.72
CA GLU A 23 -18.59 7.37 5.73
C GLU A 23 -17.88 7.10 7.08
N LYS A 24 -16.55 7.01 7.05
CA LYS A 24 -15.71 6.63 8.18
C LYS A 24 -14.40 7.41 8.19
N LEU A 25 -13.80 7.59 9.37
CA LEU A 25 -12.46 8.18 9.53
C LEU A 25 -11.53 7.21 10.25
N SER A 26 -10.36 6.93 9.66
CA SER A 26 -9.33 6.14 10.33
C SER A 26 -8.72 6.91 11.50
N TYR A 27 -8.60 6.26 12.65
CA TYR A 27 -7.98 6.82 13.85
C TYR A 27 -7.03 5.82 14.51
N GLN A 28 -5.86 6.32 14.92
CA GLN A 28 -4.85 5.55 15.62
C GLN A 28 -4.35 6.34 16.82
N ALA A 29 -4.11 5.63 17.93
CA ALA A 29 -3.55 6.21 19.13
C ALA A 29 -2.69 5.19 19.87
N VAL A 30 -1.66 5.67 20.57
CA VAL A 30 -0.85 4.87 21.48
C VAL A 30 -1.34 5.12 22.91
N ILE A 31 -1.71 4.07 23.62
CA ILE A 31 -2.30 4.15 24.95
C ILE A 31 -1.22 3.90 26.01
N ARG A 32 -1.18 4.79 27.00
CA ARG A 32 -0.23 4.77 28.12
C ARG A 32 -0.96 4.94 29.44
N ASP A 33 -0.42 4.38 30.51
CA ASP A 33 -0.94 4.53 31.87
C ASP A 33 -0.41 5.83 32.52
N ALA A 34 -0.80 6.06 33.78
CA ALA A 34 -0.39 7.23 34.55
C ALA A 34 1.12 7.28 34.84
N ASP A 35 1.81 6.13 34.81
CA ASP A 35 3.26 6.00 35.00
C ASP A 35 4.01 6.03 33.65
N ASN A 36 3.30 6.33 32.55
CA ASN A 36 3.80 6.45 31.18
C ASN A 36 4.22 5.12 30.53
N TYR A 37 3.86 3.98 31.14
CA TYR A 37 4.05 2.66 30.55
C TYR A 37 3.04 2.40 29.44
N LEU A 38 3.46 1.63 28.42
CA LEU A 38 2.59 1.22 27.32
C LEU A 38 1.62 0.13 27.81
N LEU A 39 0.32 0.30 27.55
CA LEU A 39 -0.64 -0.78 27.74
C LEU A 39 -0.64 -1.65 26.49
N ALA A 40 0.12 -2.74 26.50
CA ALA A 40 0.23 -3.65 25.36
C ALA A 40 -0.70 -4.87 25.51
N ASN A 41 -1.38 -5.26 24.44
CA ASN A 41 -2.30 -6.41 24.39
C ASN A 41 -3.42 -6.34 25.43
N THR A 42 -3.97 -5.14 25.65
CA THR A 42 -5.00 -4.86 26.64
C THR A 42 -6.25 -4.33 25.95
N ASP A 43 -7.43 -4.76 26.42
CA ASP A 43 -8.71 -4.21 25.97
C ASP A 43 -8.91 -2.82 26.57
N ILE A 44 -9.25 -1.85 25.71
CA ILE A 44 -9.40 -0.45 26.07
C ILE A 44 -10.83 -0.02 25.80
N GLY A 45 -11.44 0.72 26.73
CA GLY A 45 -12.73 1.34 26.53
C GLY A 45 -12.55 2.72 25.92
N MET A 46 -13.26 3.04 24.85
CA MET A 46 -13.16 4.35 24.22
C MET A 46 -14.52 4.94 23.88
N GLN A 47 -14.63 6.25 24.06
CA GLN A 47 -15.71 7.07 23.52
C GLN A 47 -15.10 8.15 22.63
N VAL A 48 -15.69 8.31 21.44
CA VAL A 48 -15.31 9.32 20.47
C VAL A 48 -16.50 10.24 20.27
N SER A 49 -16.27 11.55 20.38
CA SER A 49 -17.28 12.59 20.15
C SER A 49 -16.80 13.58 19.09
N ILE A 50 -17.69 13.97 18.18
CA ILE A 50 -17.47 15.09 17.27
C ILE A 50 -18.19 16.32 17.83
N LEU A 51 -17.43 17.36 18.14
CA LEU A 51 -17.91 18.63 18.69
C LEU A 51 -17.93 19.69 17.60
N GLN A 52 -18.95 20.55 17.58
CA GLN A 52 -19.07 21.64 16.62
C GLN A 52 -18.68 23.00 17.22
N GLY A 53 -17.94 23.81 16.46
CA GLY A 53 -17.64 25.21 16.75
C GLY A 53 -16.45 25.46 17.69
N SER A 54 -16.29 24.66 18.76
CA SER A 54 -15.15 24.79 19.69
C SER A 54 -14.79 23.48 20.39
N VAL A 55 -13.65 23.46 21.11
CA VAL A 55 -13.21 22.32 21.95
C VAL A 55 -14.17 21.98 23.10
N THR A 56 -15.10 22.87 23.42
CA THR A 56 -16.18 22.64 24.40
C THR A 56 -17.57 22.81 23.78
N GLY A 57 -17.65 22.72 22.45
CA GLY A 57 -18.90 22.82 21.71
C GLY A 57 -19.83 21.63 21.96
N SER A 58 -21.06 21.73 21.45
CA SER A 58 -22.03 20.65 21.53
C SER A 58 -21.56 19.44 20.71
N ALA A 59 -21.72 18.24 21.27
CA ALA A 59 -21.47 17.00 20.53
C ALA A 59 -22.60 16.78 19.51
N VAL A 60 -22.23 16.71 18.23
CA VAL A 60 -23.17 16.40 17.12
C VAL A 60 -23.20 14.91 16.81
N TYR A 61 -22.18 14.17 17.26
CA TYR A 61 -22.05 12.73 17.11
C TYR A 61 -21.23 12.13 18.24
N VAL A 62 -21.64 10.97 18.75
CA VAL A 62 -20.94 10.22 19.81
C VAL A 62 -21.06 8.71 19.54
N GLU A 63 -19.95 8.00 19.64
CA GLU A 63 -19.88 6.53 19.55
C GLU A 63 -18.89 5.94 20.56
N THR A 64 -18.98 4.64 20.80
CA THR A 64 -18.05 3.89 21.64
C THR A 64 -17.39 2.73 20.91
N HIS A 65 -16.15 2.43 21.31
CA HIS A 65 -15.33 1.34 20.82
C HIS A 65 -14.69 0.58 21.98
N THR A 66 -14.38 -0.70 21.76
CA THR A 66 -13.62 -1.54 22.70
C THR A 66 -12.42 -2.19 21.99
N PRO A 67 -11.43 -1.41 21.50
CA PRO A 67 -10.29 -1.96 20.79
C PRO A 67 -9.28 -2.61 21.74
N THR A 68 -8.55 -3.61 21.24
CA THR A 68 -7.38 -4.19 21.93
C THR A 68 -6.11 -3.51 21.41
N THR A 69 -5.22 -3.08 22.30
CA THR A 69 -3.90 -2.54 21.90
C THR A 69 -2.98 -3.64 21.36
N ASN A 70 -2.08 -3.33 20.43
CA ASN A 70 -1.03 -4.27 20.02
C ASN A 70 0.19 -4.23 20.98
N ALA A 71 1.26 -4.96 20.64
CA ALA A 71 2.50 -5.02 21.43
C ALA A 71 3.17 -3.64 21.67
N ASN A 72 2.86 -2.64 20.85
CA ASN A 72 3.37 -1.27 20.96
C ASN A 72 2.38 -0.33 21.68
N GLY A 73 1.32 -0.86 22.27
CA GLY A 73 0.25 -0.06 22.88
C GLY A 73 -0.61 0.70 21.88
N LEU A 74 -0.53 0.37 20.58
CA LEU A 74 -1.26 1.04 19.51
C LEU A 74 -2.66 0.43 19.33
N ILE A 75 -3.67 1.28 19.25
CA ILE A 75 -5.01 0.93 18.76
C ILE A 75 -5.22 1.46 17.34
N THR A 76 -6.08 0.79 16.59
CA THR A 76 -6.58 1.25 15.28
C THR A 76 -8.09 1.07 15.27
N ILE A 77 -8.83 2.15 15.04
CA ILE A 77 -10.29 2.14 14.95
C ILE A 77 -10.75 2.94 13.73
N GLU A 78 -11.96 2.64 13.26
CA GLU A 78 -12.66 3.42 12.24
C GLU A 78 -13.80 4.19 12.91
N ILE A 79 -13.66 5.52 12.98
CA ILE A 79 -14.69 6.38 13.54
C ILE A 79 -15.86 6.41 12.56
N GLY A 80 -17.08 6.16 13.04
CA GLY A 80 -18.26 5.95 12.19
C GLY A 80 -18.72 4.48 12.15
N ASP A 81 -17.91 3.54 12.67
CA ASP A 81 -18.20 2.10 12.73
C ASP A 81 -18.41 1.58 14.16
N GLY A 82 -18.39 2.47 15.16
CA GLY A 82 -18.57 2.12 16.57
C GLY A 82 -20.03 1.94 16.96
N SER A 83 -20.24 1.64 18.24
CA SER A 83 -21.59 1.60 18.81
C SER A 83 -22.10 3.03 19.05
N ILE A 84 -23.11 3.44 18.30
CA ILE A 84 -23.65 4.80 18.34
C ILE A 84 -24.34 5.10 19.68
N ILE A 85 -23.99 6.24 20.27
CA ILE A 85 -24.66 6.82 21.45
C ILE A 85 -25.54 8.01 21.06
N LEU A 86 -25.05 8.87 20.15
CA LEU A 86 -25.74 10.09 19.74
C LEU A 86 -25.46 10.42 18.27
N GLY A 87 -26.49 10.88 17.56
CA GLY A 87 -26.38 11.39 16.19
C GLY A 87 -26.22 10.28 15.14
N SER A 88 -25.94 10.69 13.90
CA SER A 88 -25.54 9.81 12.80
C SER A 88 -24.36 10.42 12.07
N PHE A 89 -23.34 9.63 11.75
CA PHE A 89 -22.12 10.13 11.12
C PHE A 89 -22.39 10.69 9.71
N SER A 90 -23.28 10.03 8.97
CA SER A 90 -23.73 10.42 7.63
C SER A 90 -24.52 11.71 7.55
N SER A 91 -25.12 12.14 8.66
CA SER A 91 -25.94 13.37 8.71
C SER A 91 -25.17 14.59 9.21
N ILE A 92 -23.87 14.47 9.48
CA ILE A 92 -23.04 15.61 9.90
C ILE A 92 -22.85 16.53 8.70
N ASP A 93 -23.31 17.78 8.84
CA ASP A 93 -23.06 18.81 7.83
C ASP A 93 -21.64 19.36 7.98
N TRP A 94 -20.68 18.74 7.29
CA TRP A 94 -19.28 19.12 7.35
C TRP A 94 -19.00 20.56 6.87
N SER A 95 -19.96 21.25 6.22
CA SER A 95 -19.81 22.64 5.78
C SER A 95 -19.92 23.66 6.94
N ASP A 96 -20.63 23.30 8.01
CA ASP A 96 -20.81 24.13 9.22
C ASP A 96 -19.63 24.04 10.20
N GLY A 97 -18.42 23.73 9.70
CA GLY A 97 -17.20 23.67 10.51
C GLY A 97 -16.87 25.01 11.19
N PRO A 98 -15.95 25.01 12.18
CA PRO A 98 -14.99 23.95 12.49
C PRO A 98 -15.54 22.83 13.36
N TYR A 99 -14.99 21.63 13.18
CA TYR A 99 -15.28 20.44 14.00
C TYR A 99 -14.06 20.01 14.81
N PHE A 100 -14.31 19.39 15.95
CA PHE A 100 -13.28 18.88 16.86
C PHE A 100 -13.58 17.43 17.20
N ILE A 101 -12.53 16.62 17.28
CA ILE A 101 -12.61 15.25 17.76
C ILE A 101 -12.20 15.23 19.23
N LYS A 102 -13.10 14.74 20.08
CA LYS A 102 -12.85 14.48 21.50
C LYS A 102 -12.77 12.97 21.70
N THR A 103 -11.70 12.51 22.33
CA THR A 103 -11.49 11.12 22.70
C THR A 103 -11.46 11.00 24.21
N GLU A 104 -12.12 9.97 24.70
CA GLU A 104 -12.25 9.62 26.11
C GLU A 104 -11.93 8.14 26.25
N THR A 105 -10.91 7.82 27.06
CA THR A 105 -10.32 6.48 27.13
C THR A 105 -10.32 5.97 28.57
N ASP A 106 -10.77 4.73 28.71
CA ASP A 106 -10.71 3.91 29.93
C ASP A 106 -9.64 2.82 29.71
N PRO A 107 -8.47 2.94 30.37
CA PRO A 107 -7.39 1.98 30.26
C PRO A 107 -7.74 0.56 30.73
N GLU A 108 -8.83 0.38 31.49
CA GLU A 108 -9.26 -0.92 32.03
C GLU A 108 -10.36 -1.58 31.17
N GLY A 109 -10.71 -1.00 30.02
CA GLY A 109 -11.71 -1.59 29.12
C GLY A 109 -13.17 -1.23 29.44
N GLY A 110 -13.40 -0.40 30.46
CA GLY A 110 -14.73 -0.02 30.94
C GLY A 110 -15.29 1.27 30.34
N THR A 111 -16.16 1.93 31.10
CA THR A 111 -16.78 3.22 30.75
C THR A 111 -16.35 4.36 31.68
N ASN A 112 -15.34 4.14 32.52
CA ASN A 112 -14.79 5.14 33.43
C ASN A 112 -13.63 5.85 32.75
N TYR A 113 -13.95 6.71 31.79
CA TYR A 113 -12.95 7.41 30.99
C TYR A 113 -12.11 8.36 31.84
N THR A 114 -10.83 8.05 31.99
CA THR A 114 -9.87 8.83 32.82
C THR A 114 -8.92 9.67 31.97
N ILE A 115 -8.66 9.26 30.73
CA ILE A 115 -7.81 9.97 29.79
C ILE A 115 -8.71 10.69 28.78
N THR A 116 -8.54 11.99 28.61
CA THR A 116 -9.29 12.77 27.61
C THR A 116 -8.38 13.64 26.76
N GLY A 117 -8.68 13.72 25.47
CA GLY A 117 -8.02 14.58 24.50
C GLY A 117 -9.04 15.25 23.59
N THR A 118 -8.75 16.46 23.14
CA THR A 118 -9.56 17.14 22.12
C THR A 118 -8.66 17.83 21.11
N SER A 119 -8.88 17.56 19.83
CA SER A 119 -8.14 18.18 18.73
C SER A 119 -9.10 18.65 17.63
N GLN A 120 -8.69 19.66 16.86
CA GLN A 120 -9.47 20.14 15.73
C GLN A 120 -9.33 19.17 14.54
N LEU A 121 -10.44 18.87 13.86
CA LEU A 121 -10.39 18.19 12.57
C LEU A 121 -9.94 19.18 11.51
N LEU A 122 -8.77 18.93 10.94
CA LEU A 122 -8.21 19.72 9.84
C LEU A 122 -8.40 18.97 8.51
N SER A 123 -8.55 19.72 7.43
CA SER A 123 -8.67 19.14 6.10
C SER A 123 -7.39 18.38 5.70
N VAL A 124 -7.54 17.16 5.17
CA VAL A 124 -6.44 16.41 4.56
C VAL A 124 -6.09 17.01 3.18
N PRO A 125 -4.85 16.84 2.66
CA PRO A 125 -4.44 17.41 1.37
C PRO A 125 -5.35 17.07 0.19
N PHE A 126 -5.91 15.86 0.16
CA PHE A 126 -6.85 15.43 -0.88
C PHE A 126 -8.20 16.17 -0.79
N ALA A 127 -8.71 16.42 0.43
CA ALA A 127 -9.91 17.22 0.65
C ALA A 127 -9.70 18.70 0.30
N LEU A 128 -8.48 19.21 0.52
CA LEU A 128 -8.10 20.57 0.10
C LEU A 128 -8.11 20.73 -1.43
N TYR A 129 -7.74 19.68 -2.17
CA TYR A 129 -7.78 19.64 -3.63
C TYR A 129 -9.20 19.43 -4.18
N ALA A 130 -10.07 18.74 -3.45
CA ALA A 130 -11.50 18.66 -3.78
C ALA A 130 -12.20 20.02 -3.70
N LYS A 131 -11.79 20.91 -2.77
CA LYS A 131 -12.30 22.29 -2.68
C LYS A 131 -12.07 23.11 -3.96
N THR A 132 -11.02 22.83 -4.73
CA THR A 132 -10.79 23.47 -6.04
C THR A 132 -11.68 22.93 -7.17
N ALA A 133 -12.45 21.86 -6.94
CA ALA A 133 -13.38 21.30 -7.92
C ALA A 133 -14.84 21.73 -7.71
N GLU A 134 -15.16 22.38 -6.59
CA GLU A 134 -16.54 22.75 -6.21
C GLU A 134 -16.95 24.15 -6.72
N GLU A 135 -15.99 25.00 -7.10
CA GLU A 135 -16.26 26.30 -7.72
C GLU A 135 -15.89 26.29 -9.21
N VAL A 136 -16.86 26.00 -10.07
CA VAL A 136 -16.85 26.53 -11.44
C VAL A 136 -17.12 28.03 -11.35
N THR A 137 -16.08 28.81 -11.02
CA THR A 137 -16.13 30.27 -11.05
C THR A 137 -15.73 30.74 -12.44
N GLY A 138 -16.75 31.04 -13.24
CA GLY A 138 -16.61 31.54 -14.60
C GLY A 138 -17.96 31.59 -15.28
N ILE A 139 -18.18 32.58 -16.13
CA ILE A 139 -19.36 32.61 -16.99
C ILE A 139 -19.29 31.35 -17.88
N LEU A 140 -20.10 30.35 -17.58
CA LEU A 140 -20.35 29.25 -18.50
C LEU A 140 -21.01 29.87 -19.73
N ASN A 141 -20.31 29.83 -20.85
CA ASN A 141 -20.91 30.23 -22.12
C ASN A 141 -21.87 29.10 -22.54
N GLU A 142 -23.12 29.20 -22.09
CA GLU A 142 -24.20 28.33 -22.55
C GLU A 142 -24.29 28.44 -24.07
N VAL A 143 -24.07 27.31 -24.76
CA VAL A 143 -24.19 27.21 -26.22
C VAL A 143 -25.60 26.73 -26.63
N ASP A 144 -26.44 26.45 -25.64
CA ASP A 144 -27.82 26.05 -25.85
C ASP A 144 -28.63 27.28 -26.32
N PRO A 145 -29.51 27.13 -27.32
CA PRO A 145 -30.30 28.25 -27.81
C PRO A 145 -31.25 28.73 -26.71
N VAL A 146 -30.93 29.88 -26.12
CA VAL A 146 -31.76 30.60 -25.15
C VAL A 146 -33.16 30.80 -25.77
N PHE A 147 -34.21 30.32 -25.10
CA PHE A 147 -35.59 30.35 -25.60
C PHE A 147 -35.97 31.72 -26.18
N GLY A 148 -35.58 32.81 -25.50
CA GLY A 148 -35.82 34.19 -25.92
C GLY A 148 -35.23 34.63 -27.26
N ALA A 149 -34.27 33.90 -27.82
CA ALA A 149 -33.69 34.14 -29.15
C ALA A 149 -34.23 33.17 -30.22
N SER A 150 -35.06 32.19 -29.83
CA SER A 150 -35.65 31.24 -30.77
C SER A 150 -36.78 31.89 -31.58
N THR A 151 -37.05 31.35 -32.77
CA THR A 151 -38.23 31.70 -33.56
C THR A 151 -39.54 31.49 -32.78
N ALA A 152 -39.53 30.60 -31.78
CA ALA A 152 -40.70 30.31 -30.95
C ALA A 152 -40.97 31.37 -29.87
N ALA A 153 -39.99 32.17 -29.45
CA ALA A 153 -40.20 33.20 -28.42
C ALA A 153 -41.12 34.34 -28.86
N GLY A 154 -41.33 34.52 -30.17
CA GLY A 154 -42.24 35.51 -30.72
C GLY A 154 -43.68 35.02 -30.90
N ILE A 155 -43.97 33.74 -30.65
CA ILE A 155 -45.31 33.18 -30.82
C ILE A 155 -46.19 33.64 -29.65
N THR A 156 -47.22 34.41 -29.97
CA THR A 156 -48.21 34.93 -29.02
C THR A 156 -49.50 34.11 -29.06
N GLU A 157 -50.41 34.32 -28.10
CA GLU A 157 -51.76 33.75 -28.14
C GLU A 157 -52.55 34.17 -29.40
N GLY A 158 -52.20 35.31 -30.00
CA GLY A 158 -52.80 35.74 -31.27
C GLY A 158 -52.35 34.91 -32.46
N ASP A 159 -51.08 34.47 -32.48
CA ASP A 159 -50.54 33.65 -33.57
C ASP A 159 -51.15 32.25 -33.57
N THR A 160 -51.32 31.65 -32.39
CA THR A 160 -51.96 30.34 -32.25
C THR A 160 -53.47 30.39 -32.49
N ALA A 161 -54.14 31.50 -32.16
CA ALA A 161 -55.53 31.73 -32.53
C ALA A 161 -55.70 31.86 -34.06
N TYR A 162 -54.81 32.58 -34.74
CA TYR A 162 -54.86 32.74 -36.19
C TYR A 162 -54.65 31.42 -36.96
N TRP A 163 -53.87 30.48 -36.45
CA TRP A 163 -53.69 29.16 -37.06
C TRP A 163 -54.93 28.27 -36.95
N ASN A 164 -55.75 28.45 -35.91
CA ASN A 164 -56.97 27.67 -35.73
C ASN A 164 -58.12 28.13 -36.66
N ASP A 165 -58.06 29.35 -37.21
CA ASP A 165 -59.07 29.92 -38.12
C ASP A 165 -58.68 29.82 -39.61
N LYS A 166 -57.61 29.09 -39.95
CA LYS A 166 -57.08 29.04 -41.33
C LYS A 166 -57.80 28.07 -42.27
N LEU A 167 -58.96 27.56 -41.88
CA LEU A 167 -59.79 26.62 -42.67
C LEU A 167 -61.21 27.14 -42.94
N ASP A 168 -61.42 28.47 -42.99
CA ASP A 168 -62.77 29.04 -43.12
C ASP A 168 -63.05 29.71 -44.49
N GLU A 169 -62.10 29.72 -45.43
CA GLU A 169 -62.35 30.19 -46.80
C GLU A 169 -61.68 29.31 -47.88
N GLU A 170 -62.46 28.35 -48.39
CA GLU A 170 -62.24 27.63 -49.66
C GLU A 170 -62.96 28.36 -50.80
N VAL A 171 -62.38 28.34 -52.01
CA VAL A 171 -62.81 29.18 -53.15
C VAL A 171 -64.18 28.78 -53.73
N ASP A 172 -64.64 27.55 -53.52
CA ASP A 172 -65.96 27.06 -53.97
C ASP A 172 -66.96 26.80 -52.83
N GLY A 173 -66.51 26.86 -51.56
CA GLY A 173 -67.35 26.85 -50.37
C GLY A 173 -67.91 25.49 -49.96
N ASP A 174 -67.35 24.36 -50.42
CA ASP A 174 -67.80 23.02 -50.03
C ASP A 174 -66.66 22.10 -49.55
N VAL A 175 -66.54 21.95 -48.23
CA VAL A 175 -65.51 21.13 -47.55
C VAL A 175 -65.82 19.61 -47.54
N THR A 176 -66.87 19.16 -48.22
CA THR A 176 -67.30 17.76 -48.19
C THR A 176 -66.83 16.94 -49.39
N ASN A 177 -66.27 17.58 -50.41
CA ASN A 177 -65.81 16.93 -51.64
C ASN A 177 -64.32 16.52 -51.62
N GLU A 178 -63.53 16.96 -50.63
CA GLU A 178 -62.11 16.61 -50.52
C GLU A 178 -61.81 15.34 -49.71
N LEU A 179 -62.82 14.73 -49.08
CA LEU A 179 -62.68 13.47 -48.35
C LEU A 179 -63.09 12.27 -49.22
N GLN A 180 -62.17 11.79 -50.06
CA GLN A 180 -62.34 10.51 -50.77
C GLN A 180 -61.76 9.35 -49.96
N ASN A 181 -62.56 8.30 -49.74
CA ASN A 181 -62.07 7.08 -49.09
C ASN A 181 -61.40 6.17 -50.12
N ILE A 182 -60.15 5.80 -49.84
CA ILE A 182 -59.39 4.80 -50.60
C ILE A 182 -59.57 3.44 -49.92
N TYR A 183 -59.99 2.42 -50.66
CA TYR A 183 -60.00 1.05 -50.16
C TYR A 183 -59.58 0.04 -51.23
N LEU A 184 -59.10 -1.11 -50.74
CA LEU A 184 -58.66 -2.22 -51.57
C LEU A 184 -59.84 -3.16 -51.85
N GLN A 185 -60.03 -3.53 -53.11
CA GLN A 185 -61.02 -4.51 -53.55
C GLN A 185 -60.29 -5.71 -54.16
N GLU A 186 -60.67 -6.92 -53.73
CA GLU A 186 -60.16 -8.21 -54.26
C GLU A 186 -58.63 -8.28 -54.35
N ASP A 187 -57.95 -7.78 -53.31
CA ASP A 187 -56.50 -7.83 -53.08
C ASP A 187 -55.59 -7.22 -54.18
N SER A 188 -56.14 -6.61 -55.23
CA SER A 188 -55.33 -6.12 -56.36
C SER A 188 -55.88 -4.87 -57.04
N ILE A 189 -56.99 -4.28 -56.56
CA ILE A 189 -57.56 -3.07 -57.14
C ILE A 189 -57.77 -2.03 -56.03
N ILE A 190 -57.19 -0.84 -56.19
CA ILE A 190 -57.45 0.32 -55.32
C ILE A 190 -58.58 1.13 -55.96
N VAL A 191 -59.66 1.39 -55.22
CA VAL A 191 -60.84 2.13 -55.71
C VAL A 191 -61.08 3.38 -54.86
N LEU A 192 -61.48 4.47 -55.52
CA LEU A 192 -61.97 5.71 -54.91
C LEU A 192 -63.49 5.71 -54.88
N THR A 193 -64.08 6.26 -53.82
CA THR A 193 -65.55 6.28 -53.64
C THR A 193 -66.34 6.97 -54.75
N ASP A 194 -65.72 7.87 -55.53
CA ASP A 194 -66.35 8.57 -56.66
C ASP A 194 -65.93 8.04 -58.05
N GLY A 195 -65.48 6.79 -58.15
CA GLY A 195 -65.47 6.04 -59.42
C GLY A 195 -64.14 6.02 -60.20
N GLY A 196 -63.00 6.33 -59.56
CA GLY A 196 -61.67 6.04 -60.09
C GLY A 196 -61.11 4.71 -59.54
N PHE A 197 -60.33 3.97 -60.34
CA PHE A 197 -59.62 2.78 -59.87
C PHE A 197 -58.20 2.65 -60.44
N ILE A 198 -57.32 2.01 -59.68
CA ILE A 198 -55.98 1.56 -60.08
C ILE A 198 -55.91 0.04 -59.92
N VAL A 199 -55.44 -0.66 -60.96
CA VAL A 199 -55.14 -2.09 -60.88
C VAL A 199 -53.66 -2.24 -60.54
N LEU A 200 -53.36 -2.93 -59.44
CA LEU A 200 -52.00 -3.25 -59.03
C LEU A 200 -51.48 -4.41 -59.89
N PRO A 201 -50.18 -4.40 -60.25
CA PRO A 201 -49.58 -5.51 -60.99
C PRO A 201 -49.64 -6.82 -60.18
N PRO A 202 -49.72 -7.99 -60.83
CA PRO A 202 -49.68 -9.28 -60.13
C PRO A 202 -48.35 -9.44 -59.39
N GLU A 203 -48.40 -9.94 -58.16
CA GLU A 203 -47.19 -10.28 -57.40
C GLU A 203 -46.48 -11.51 -57.98
N GLU A 204 -45.16 -11.41 -58.09
CA GLU A 204 -44.22 -12.43 -58.58
C GLU A 204 -43.27 -12.88 -57.45
N ASP A 205 -43.78 -13.00 -56.22
CA ASP A 205 -42.97 -13.47 -55.09
C ASP A 205 -42.61 -14.96 -55.26
N PRO A 206 -41.36 -15.37 -54.98
CA PRO A 206 -40.92 -16.73 -55.19
C PRO A 206 -41.64 -17.71 -54.26
N VAL A 207 -42.43 -18.61 -54.85
CA VAL A 207 -43.11 -19.70 -54.15
C VAL A 207 -42.11 -20.56 -53.38
N PHE A 208 -42.40 -20.82 -52.09
CA PHE A 208 -41.56 -21.60 -51.16
C PHE A 208 -41.05 -22.93 -51.76
N SER A 209 -41.83 -23.57 -52.63
CA SER A 209 -41.46 -24.80 -53.35
C SER A 209 -40.24 -24.70 -54.26
N ALA A 210 -39.82 -23.49 -54.64
CA ALA A 210 -38.62 -23.23 -55.44
C ALA A 210 -37.41 -22.84 -54.56
N SER A 211 -37.57 -22.71 -53.25
CA SER A 211 -36.50 -22.31 -52.35
C SER A 211 -35.55 -23.47 -52.01
N VAL A 212 -34.30 -23.14 -51.67
CA VAL A 212 -33.31 -24.10 -51.14
C VAL A 212 -33.83 -24.80 -49.88
N ALA A 213 -34.73 -24.15 -49.12
CA ALA A 213 -35.32 -24.70 -47.90
C ALA A 213 -36.40 -25.77 -48.15
N ALA A 214 -36.97 -25.86 -49.37
CA ALA A 214 -38.03 -26.81 -49.67
C ALA A 214 -37.58 -28.28 -49.58
N GLY A 215 -36.28 -28.54 -49.70
CA GLY A 215 -35.70 -29.88 -49.66
C GLY A 215 -35.28 -30.38 -48.27
N ILE A 216 -35.40 -29.56 -47.22
CA ILE A 216 -34.99 -29.97 -45.85
C ILE A 216 -36.04 -30.94 -45.29
N THR A 217 -35.61 -32.16 -44.99
CA THR A 217 -36.46 -33.22 -44.44
C THR A 217 -36.22 -33.43 -42.94
N GLY A 218 -37.07 -34.25 -42.31
CA GLY A 218 -36.86 -34.70 -40.93
C GLY A 218 -35.54 -35.47 -40.74
N SER A 219 -34.99 -36.07 -41.81
CA SER A 219 -33.71 -36.76 -41.79
C SER A 219 -32.54 -35.79 -41.64
N ASP A 220 -32.60 -34.65 -42.31
CA ASP A 220 -31.55 -33.62 -42.29
C ASP A 220 -31.42 -32.99 -40.89
N THR A 221 -32.57 -32.70 -40.28
CA THR A 221 -32.62 -32.18 -38.90
C THR A 221 -32.15 -33.21 -37.87
N THR A 222 -32.44 -34.50 -38.08
CA THR A 222 -31.95 -35.58 -37.22
C THR A 222 -30.44 -35.77 -37.35
N TYR A 223 -29.88 -35.67 -38.56
CA TYR A 223 -28.44 -35.77 -38.81
C TYR A 223 -27.66 -34.62 -38.17
N TRP A 224 -28.20 -33.40 -38.18
CA TRP A 224 -27.60 -32.25 -37.49
C TRP A 224 -27.57 -32.43 -35.96
N ASN A 225 -28.63 -32.98 -35.38
CA ASN A 225 -28.66 -33.25 -33.93
C ASN A 225 -27.63 -34.32 -33.53
N ASN A 226 -27.44 -35.36 -34.34
CA ASN A 226 -26.47 -36.44 -34.04
C ASN A 226 -25.01 -36.05 -34.31
N LYS A 227 -24.75 -34.90 -34.95
CA LYS A 227 -23.38 -34.38 -35.13
C LYS A 227 -22.79 -33.84 -33.83
N LEU A 228 -23.61 -33.57 -32.80
CA LEU A 228 -23.16 -33.07 -31.51
C LEU A 228 -22.62 -34.17 -30.58
N ASP A 229 -22.98 -35.43 -30.80
CA ASP A 229 -22.67 -36.56 -29.89
C ASP A 229 -21.41 -37.36 -30.28
N SER A 230 -20.70 -36.96 -31.35
CA SER A 230 -19.53 -37.67 -31.90
C SER A 230 -18.23 -36.85 -31.77
N TYR A 231 -18.05 -36.15 -30.66
CA TYR A 231 -16.75 -35.60 -30.27
C TYR A 231 -16.35 -36.22 -28.94
N THR A 232 -15.25 -36.98 -28.92
CA THR A 232 -14.51 -37.24 -27.68
C THR A 232 -13.82 -35.94 -27.29
N GLU A 233 -14.39 -35.19 -26.35
CA GLU A 233 -13.69 -34.07 -25.73
C GLU A 233 -12.46 -34.60 -24.99
N THR A 234 -11.29 -34.10 -25.37
CA THR A 234 -10.00 -34.46 -24.77
C THR A 234 -9.63 -33.60 -23.56
N ASP A 235 -10.50 -32.65 -23.20
CA ASP A 235 -10.25 -31.74 -22.11
C ASP A 235 -10.45 -32.48 -20.77
N PRO A 236 -9.51 -32.40 -19.82
CA PRO A 236 -9.62 -33.12 -18.58
C PRO A 236 -10.82 -32.60 -17.76
N ILE A 237 -11.77 -33.50 -17.48
CA ILE A 237 -12.83 -33.28 -16.50
C ILE A 237 -12.24 -32.73 -15.20
N PHE A 238 -12.81 -31.64 -14.67
CA PHE A 238 -12.29 -30.93 -13.48
C PHE A 238 -11.95 -31.86 -12.31
N GLY A 239 -12.76 -32.90 -12.07
CA GLY A 239 -12.55 -33.89 -11.02
C GLY A 239 -11.34 -34.82 -11.20
N ALA A 240 -10.75 -34.91 -12.40
CA ALA A 240 -9.51 -35.65 -12.66
C ALA A 240 -8.27 -34.73 -12.75
N SER A 241 -8.46 -33.41 -12.66
CA SER A 241 -7.35 -32.45 -12.68
C SER A 241 -6.64 -32.40 -11.32
N VAL A 242 -5.41 -31.89 -11.31
CA VAL A 242 -4.65 -31.60 -10.08
C VAL A 242 -5.41 -30.63 -9.16
N ALA A 243 -6.29 -29.79 -9.72
CA ALA A 243 -7.11 -28.84 -8.97
C ALA A 243 -8.41 -29.43 -8.41
N GLY A 244 -8.87 -30.59 -8.91
CA GLY A 244 -10.17 -31.18 -8.53
C GLY A 244 -10.24 -31.67 -7.08
N GLY A 245 -9.08 -31.89 -6.45
CA GLY A 245 -8.96 -32.31 -5.05
C GLY A 245 -8.75 -31.17 -4.06
N ILE A 246 -8.68 -29.92 -4.51
CA ILE A 246 -8.48 -28.77 -3.63
C ILE A 246 -9.78 -28.49 -2.88
N THR A 247 -9.75 -28.69 -1.56
CA THR A 247 -10.87 -28.46 -0.65
C THR A 247 -10.81 -27.06 -0.05
N ALA A 248 -11.91 -26.63 0.58
CA ALA A 248 -11.92 -25.40 1.37
C ALA A 248 -10.82 -25.40 2.46
N THR A 249 -10.52 -26.56 3.05
CA THR A 249 -9.44 -26.75 4.02
C THR A 249 -8.07 -26.48 3.40
N ASP A 250 -7.82 -26.90 2.16
CA ASP A 250 -6.55 -26.64 1.48
C ASP A 250 -6.34 -25.14 1.24
N THR A 251 -7.40 -24.42 0.86
CA THR A 251 -7.35 -22.95 0.73
C THR A 251 -7.23 -22.24 2.09
N THR A 252 -7.82 -22.78 3.16
CA THR A 252 -7.65 -22.25 4.53
C THR A 252 -6.23 -22.48 5.04
N ASN A 253 -5.65 -23.66 4.79
CA ASN A 253 -4.25 -23.93 5.14
C ASN A 253 -3.29 -23.03 4.36
N TRP A 254 -3.53 -22.78 3.07
CA TRP A 254 -2.74 -21.80 2.30
C TRP A 254 -2.83 -20.41 2.92
N SER A 255 -4.04 -19.94 3.23
CA SER A 255 -4.25 -18.61 3.81
C SER A 255 -3.75 -18.48 5.26
N ASN A 256 -3.54 -19.59 5.95
CA ASN A 256 -2.94 -19.64 7.29
C ASN A 256 -1.42 -19.82 7.26
N HIS A 257 -0.81 -20.14 6.13
CA HIS A 257 0.65 -20.30 5.97
C HIS A 257 1.41 -18.95 5.96
N THR A 258 1.01 -18.04 6.84
CA THR A 258 1.76 -16.85 7.24
C THR A 258 2.37 -16.99 8.64
N ASP A 259 2.22 -18.15 9.30
CA ASP A 259 2.92 -18.42 10.56
C ASP A 259 4.14 -19.34 10.39
N SER A 260 5.16 -19.02 11.19
CA SER A 260 6.51 -19.60 11.16
C SER A 260 6.54 -21.11 11.47
N THR A 261 5.45 -21.67 11.97
CA THR A 261 5.37 -23.05 12.47
C THR A 261 5.38 -24.09 11.37
N ASP A 262 4.69 -23.86 10.25
CA ASP A 262 4.69 -24.81 9.14
C ASP A 262 6.01 -24.79 8.37
N ILE A 263 6.66 -23.62 8.28
CA ILE A 263 8.02 -23.46 7.76
C ILE A 263 9.04 -24.23 8.63
N ALA A 264 8.92 -24.13 9.96
CA ALA A 264 9.78 -24.88 10.89
C ALA A 264 9.61 -26.40 10.75
N ASN A 265 8.39 -26.89 10.50
CA ASN A 265 8.10 -28.30 10.27
C ASN A 265 8.64 -28.84 8.93
N MET A 266 8.89 -27.97 7.96
CA MET A 266 9.57 -28.30 6.69
C MET A 266 11.10 -28.41 6.82
N GLY A 267 11.66 -28.28 8.04
CA GLY A 267 13.09 -28.36 8.29
C GLY A 267 13.85 -27.05 8.04
N TYR A 268 13.14 -25.96 7.72
CA TYR A 268 13.69 -24.61 7.69
C TYR A 268 13.66 -24.05 9.11
N ILE A 269 14.72 -24.33 9.88
CA ILE A 269 14.96 -23.74 11.20
C ILE A 269 14.98 -22.22 11.02
N ALA A 270 14.01 -21.50 11.61
CA ALA A 270 14.15 -20.06 11.85
C ALA A 270 15.51 -19.86 12.52
N GLY A 271 16.38 -19.02 11.94
CA GLY A 271 17.77 -18.89 12.37
C GLY A 271 17.87 -18.80 13.88
N GLY A 272 18.81 -19.54 14.47
CA GLY A 272 19.00 -19.51 15.93
C GLY A 272 19.17 -18.07 16.39
N THR A 273 18.47 -17.69 17.46
CA THR A 273 18.63 -16.36 18.06
C THR A 273 19.92 -16.31 18.86
N TYR A 274 20.66 -15.21 18.74
CA TYR A 274 21.90 -14.95 19.46
C TYR A 274 21.68 -13.89 20.54
N SER A 275 22.48 -13.98 21.60
CA SER A 275 22.53 -13.02 22.69
C SER A 275 23.94 -12.45 22.84
N VAL A 276 24.04 -11.25 23.40
CA VAL A 276 25.34 -10.65 23.74
C VAL A 276 26.11 -11.55 24.70
N GLY A 277 27.33 -11.91 24.31
CA GLY A 277 28.20 -12.84 25.01
C GLY A 277 28.28 -14.23 24.39
N ASP A 278 27.42 -14.57 23.41
CA ASP A 278 27.52 -15.86 22.73
C ASP A 278 28.83 -15.96 21.94
N PHE A 279 29.49 -17.12 22.01
CA PHE A 279 30.59 -17.48 21.12
C PHE A 279 30.03 -18.16 19.87
N ALA A 280 29.75 -17.37 18.84
CA ALA A 280 29.11 -17.81 17.62
C ALA A 280 29.69 -17.05 16.41
N GLN A 281 29.43 -17.55 15.21
CA GLN A 281 29.80 -16.85 13.96
C GLN A 281 31.29 -16.44 13.90
N GLY A 282 32.18 -17.27 14.45
CA GLY A 282 33.63 -17.03 14.44
C GLY A 282 34.16 -16.03 15.47
N GLY A 283 33.31 -15.47 16.33
CA GLY A 283 33.69 -14.48 17.33
C GLY A 283 32.76 -14.44 18.53
N ILE A 284 32.82 -13.34 19.26
CA ILE A 284 31.99 -13.09 20.45
C ILE A 284 30.96 -12.03 20.11
N VAL A 285 29.68 -12.37 20.23
CA VAL A 285 28.56 -11.45 19.96
C VAL A 285 28.58 -10.31 20.98
N PHE A 286 28.65 -9.06 20.50
CA PHE A 286 28.60 -7.88 21.36
C PHE A 286 27.43 -6.94 21.04
N TRP A 287 26.71 -7.20 19.94
CA TRP A 287 25.50 -6.49 19.55
C TRP A 287 24.63 -7.44 18.71
N VAL A 288 23.31 -7.38 18.90
CA VAL A 288 22.30 -8.10 18.12
C VAL A 288 21.15 -7.17 17.79
N ASP A 289 20.50 -7.40 16.66
CA ASP A 289 19.30 -6.66 16.28
C ASP A 289 18.07 -7.09 17.11
N GLU A 290 16.93 -6.43 16.89
CA GLU A 290 15.69 -6.70 17.62
C GLU A 290 15.15 -8.12 17.40
N THR A 291 15.53 -8.77 16.29
CA THR A 291 15.11 -10.14 15.96
C THR A 291 16.00 -11.19 16.64
N GLY A 292 17.20 -10.80 17.08
CA GLY A 292 18.24 -11.70 17.58
C GLY A 292 18.87 -12.57 16.50
N GLN A 293 18.51 -12.44 15.23
CA GLN A 293 19.02 -13.30 14.15
C GLN A 293 20.29 -12.73 13.52
N HIS A 294 20.44 -11.41 13.53
CA HIS A 294 21.61 -10.71 13.00
C HIS A 294 22.32 -9.92 14.08
N GLY A 295 23.61 -9.71 13.88
CA GLY A 295 24.41 -9.00 14.87
C GLY A 295 25.83 -8.78 14.45
N ILE A 296 26.66 -8.45 15.44
CA ILE A 296 28.07 -8.15 15.25
C ILE A 296 28.88 -8.94 16.28
N VAL A 297 29.93 -9.60 15.81
CA VAL A 297 30.89 -10.31 16.66
C VAL A 297 32.25 -9.65 16.62
N CYS A 298 33.00 -9.72 17.71
CA CYS A 298 34.41 -9.35 17.74
C CYS A 298 35.31 -10.57 17.80
N ALA A 299 36.54 -10.43 17.29
CA ALA A 299 37.56 -11.46 17.42
C ALA A 299 37.88 -11.73 18.91
N LYS A 300 38.27 -12.96 19.25
CA LYS A 300 38.61 -13.33 20.64
C LYS A 300 39.98 -12.80 21.11
N THR A 301 40.79 -12.25 20.21
CA THR A 301 42.10 -11.66 20.49
C THR A 301 42.32 -10.40 19.66
N ASP A 302 43.23 -9.54 20.12
CA ASP A 302 43.69 -8.37 19.36
C ASP A 302 44.56 -8.81 18.19
N GLN A 303 44.28 -8.32 16.99
CA GLN A 303 45.11 -8.57 15.80
C GLN A 303 46.39 -7.73 15.82
N SER A 304 46.39 -6.62 16.56
CA SER A 304 47.60 -5.83 16.81
C SER A 304 47.51 -5.11 18.14
N THR A 305 48.65 -4.98 18.81
CA THR A 305 48.84 -4.18 20.03
C THR A 305 49.47 -2.80 19.75
N GLY A 306 49.70 -2.47 18.48
CA GLY A 306 50.35 -1.22 18.08
C GLY A 306 50.55 -1.12 16.57
N VAL A 307 49.48 -0.80 15.84
CA VAL A 307 49.52 -0.54 14.40
C VAL A 307 49.13 0.90 14.11
N ARG A 308 49.71 1.46 13.05
CA ARG A 308 49.33 2.75 12.46
C ARG A 308 47.99 2.64 11.73
N TRP A 309 47.30 3.76 11.55
CA TRP A 309 46.05 3.82 10.78
C TRP A 309 46.26 4.21 9.31
N TYR A 310 47.25 5.07 9.04
CA TYR A 310 47.61 5.49 7.67
C TYR A 310 48.43 4.44 6.90
N ALA A 311 48.40 4.54 5.56
CA ALA A 311 49.21 3.73 4.65
C ALA A 311 50.53 4.43 4.23
N GLY A 312 51.08 5.32 5.06
CA GLY A 312 52.34 6.05 4.77
C GLY A 312 52.13 7.49 4.32
N THR A 313 50.97 7.80 3.74
CA THR A 313 50.59 9.15 3.30
C THR A 313 49.38 9.65 4.08
N PHE A 314 49.38 10.92 4.47
CA PHE A 314 48.20 11.56 5.08
C PHE A 314 47.22 12.01 3.99
N GLY A 315 45.92 11.92 4.28
CA GLY A 315 44.87 12.29 3.34
C GLY A 315 43.48 12.00 3.90
N GLU A 316 42.45 12.58 3.29
CA GLU A 316 41.06 12.32 3.66
C GLU A 316 40.55 11.08 2.94
N THR A 317 40.17 10.07 3.71
CA THR A 317 39.58 8.83 3.20
C THR A 317 38.07 8.96 3.02
N GLN A 318 37.42 9.92 3.70
CA GLN A 318 35.96 10.07 3.79
C GLN A 318 35.24 8.92 4.53
N ALA A 319 35.99 8.05 5.22
CA ALA A 319 35.42 7.00 6.07
C ALA A 319 34.87 7.58 7.38
N LYS A 320 33.71 8.25 7.31
CA LYS A 320 33.11 9.01 8.41
C LYS A 320 31.84 8.37 8.98
N GLY A 321 31.44 7.20 8.47
CA GLY A 321 30.27 6.47 8.97
C GLY A 321 30.42 6.13 10.46
N ASP A 322 29.32 6.18 11.18
CA ASP A 322 29.27 5.88 12.61
C ASP A 322 27.93 5.21 12.94
N GLY A 323 27.95 4.22 13.82
CA GLY A 323 26.82 3.35 14.12
C GLY A 323 27.11 1.86 13.89
N PRO A 324 26.18 0.97 14.26
CA PRO A 324 26.26 -0.46 13.92
C PRO A 324 26.39 -0.65 12.40
N TYR A 325 27.26 -1.57 11.99
CA TYR A 325 27.61 -1.91 10.60
C TYR A 325 28.41 -0.85 9.83
N ALA A 326 28.60 0.35 10.37
CA ALA A 326 29.32 1.41 9.67
C ALA A 326 30.80 1.09 9.47
N GLY A 327 31.40 0.25 10.33
CA GLY A 327 32.82 -0.12 10.26
C GLY A 327 33.18 -0.85 8.97
N GLU A 328 32.25 -1.63 8.41
CA GLU A 328 32.46 -2.40 7.18
C GLU A 328 32.68 -1.47 5.98
N ALA A 329 31.71 -0.57 5.73
CA ALA A 329 31.80 0.41 4.66
C ALA A 329 33.02 1.34 4.85
N ASN A 330 33.28 1.78 6.08
CA ASN A 330 34.45 2.59 6.39
C ASN A 330 35.75 1.86 6.05
N THR A 331 35.89 0.60 6.43
CA THR A 331 37.09 -0.20 6.18
C THR A 331 37.37 -0.32 4.69
N ALA A 332 36.35 -0.60 3.89
CA ALA A 332 36.46 -0.64 2.43
C ALA A 332 36.88 0.72 1.84
N ILE A 333 36.26 1.82 2.31
CA ILE A 333 36.58 3.18 1.86
C ILE A 333 38.03 3.56 2.22
N ILE A 334 38.51 3.23 3.42
CA ILE A 334 39.89 3.51 3.84
C ILE A 334 40.90 2.85 2.91
N ILE A 335 40.69 1.56 2.61
CA ILE A 335 41.59 0.80 1.76
C ILE A 335 41.58 1.36 0.34
N ALA A 336 40.40 1.60 -0.23
CA ALA A 336 40.25 2.18 -1.56
C ALA A 336 40.88 3.57 -1.66
N ALA A 337 40.68 4.42 -0.64
CA ALA A 337 41.25 5.76 -0.60
C ALA A 337 42.79 5.72 -0.54
N TYR A 338 43.38 4.81 0.24
CA TYR A 338 44.84 4.72 0.33
C TYR A 338 45.51 4.19 -0.94
N VAL A 339 44.84 3.30 -1.68
CA VAL A 339 45.28 2.92 -3.03
C VAL A 339 45.39 4.14 -3.94
N ALA A 340 44.50 5.13 -3.79
CA ALA A 340 44.52 6.36 -4.59
C ALA A 340 45.48 7.44 -4.06
N ILE A 341 45.56 7.63 -2.74
CA ILE A 341 46.37 8.68 -2.09
C ILE A 341 47.87 8.33 -2.14
N GLY A 342 48.22 7.05 -2.01
CA GLY A 342 49.60 6.56 -1.97
C GLY A 342 49.83 5.64 -0.78
N ASP A 343 49.89 4.35 -1.09
CA ASP A 343 50.13 3.25 -0.16
C ASP A 343 51.60 2.84 -0.17
N ASP A 344 52.26 2.86 0.98
CA ASP A 344 53.68 2.50 1.14
C ASP A 344 53.94 0.98 1.22
N GLY A 345 52.89 0.17 1.10
CA GLY A 345 52.96 -1.28 1.14
C GLY A 345 52.98 -1.88 2.56
N ASN A 346 53.20 -1.10 3.61
CA ASN A 346 53.17 -1.62 4.98
C ASN A 346 51.74 -1.75 5.51
N THR A 347 51.55 -2.67 6.44
CA THR A 347 50.26 -2.91 7.09
C THR A 347 49.77 -1.71 7.91
N TYR A 348 48.45 -1.52 7.94
CA TYR A 348 47.75 -0.52 8.74
C TYR A 348 46.43 -1.09 9.27
N ALA A 349 45.80 -0.41 10.23
CA ALA A 349 44.67 -0.91 11.01
C ALA A 349 43.55 -1.55 10.17
N ALA A 350 43.06 -0.85 9.13
CA ALA A 350 42.00 -1.35 8.26
C ALA A 350 42.46 -2.56 7.42
N ARG A 351 43.68 -2.56 6.89
CA ARG A 351 44.24 -3.71 6.15
C ARG A 351 44.35 -4.96 7.02
N ILE A 352 44.79 -4.82 8.28
CA ILE A 352 44.86 -5.96 9.22
C ILE A 352 43.52 -6.66 9.33
N CYS A 353 42.43 -5.90 9.44
CA CYS A 353 41.10 -6.47 9.60
C CYS A 353 40.64 -7.09 8.27
N ASN A 354 40.78 -6.38 7.17
CA ASN A 354 40.30 -6.82 5.85
C ASN A 354 41.02 -8.09 5.32
N GLU A 355 42.28 -8.30 5.69
CA GLU A 355 43.05 -9.50 5.32
C GLU A 355 42.93 -10.64 6.35
N LEU A 356 42.22 -10.41 7.46
CA LEU A 356 42.09 -11.38 8.54
C LEU A 356 41.23 -12.56 8.10
N GLN A 357 41.71 -13.77 8.40
CA GLN A 357 40.93 -14.99 8.29
C GLN A 357 40.99 -15.75 9.62
N ILE A 358 39.82 -16.04 10.19
CA ILE A 358 39.67 -16.79 11.44
C ILE A 358 38.90 -18.06 11.13
N THR A 359 39.42 -19.22 11.55
CA THR A 359 38.72 -20.50 11.42
C THR A 359 38.23 -20.97 12.78
N GLU A 360 36.92 -21.12 12.94
CA GLU A 360 36.27 -21.60 14.16
C GLU A 360 35.23 -22.66 13.77
N GLY A 361 35.18 -23.78 14.51
CA GLY A 361 34.21 -24.84 14.25
C GLY A 361 34.27 -25.44 12.83
N GLY A 362 35.44 -25.39 12.17
CA GLY A 362 35.61 -25.88 10.80
C GLY A 362 35.14 -24.92 9.70
N LYS A 363 34.66 -23.71 10.05
CA LYS A 363 34.28 -22.65 9.10
C LYS A 363 35.31 -21.51 9.16
N THR A 364 35.73 -21.04 7.99
CA THR A 364 36.64 -19.88 7.88
C THR A 364 35.85 -18.62 7.58
N TYR A 365 36.12 -17.57 8.35
CA TYR A 365 35.50 -16.24 8.26
C TYR A 365 36.56 -15.24 7.82
N GLY A 366 36.32 -14.55 6.72
CA GLY A 366 37.28 -13.64 6.06
C GLY A 366 36.73 -12.24 5.78
N ASP A 367 35.57 -11.94 6.34
CA ASP A 367 34.78 -10.71 6.20
C ASP A 367 34.92 -9.80 7.43
N TRP A 368 36.14 -9.74 7.97
CA TRP A 368 36.45 -8.94 9.15
C TRP A 368 36.78 -7.49 8.76
N TYR A 369 36.37 -6.55 9.60
CA TYR A 369 36.57 -5.12 9.37
C TYR A 369 36.97 -4.37 10.65
N LEU A 370 37.51 -3.17 10.45
CA LEU A 370 37.90 -2.28 11.54
C LEU A 370 36.64 -1.61 12.11
N PRO A 371 36.40 -1.64 13.43
CA PRO A 371 35.16 -1.11 14.00
C PRO A 371 34.99 0.40 13.84
N SER A 372 33.77 0.86 13.59
CA SER A 372 33.34 2.25 13.73
C SER A 372 33.49 2.73 15.17
N LYS A 373 33.40 4.05 15.36
CA LYS A 373 33.59 4.67 16.67
C LYS A 373 32.50 4.21 17.64
N GLU A 374 31.26 4.10 17.17
CA GLU A 374 30.15 3.54 17.93
C GLU A 374 30.27 2.02 18.15
N GLU A 375 30.76 1.24 17.19
CA GLU A 375 30.96 -0.20 17.40
C GLU A 375 32.00 -0.48 18.49
N LEU A 376 33.08 0.32 18.56
CA LEU A 376 34.01 0.26 19.70
C LEU A 376 33.35 0.62 21.03
N ASN A 377 32.39 1.56 21.01
CA ASN A 377 31.64 1.93 22.21
C ASN A 377 30.77 0.76 22.69
N LEU A 378 30.07 0.09 21.78
CA LEU A 378 29.28 -1.11 22.07
C LEU A 378 30.17 -2.25 22.62
N MET A 379 31.36 -2.44 22.06
CA MET A 379 32.35 -3.39 22.59
C MET A 379 32.82 -3.00 24.00
N PHE A 380 33.03 -1.71 24.27
CA PHE A 380 33.42 -1.22 25.60
C PHE A 380 32.31 -1.41 26.63
N LEU A 381 31.05 -1.10 26.28
CA LEU A 381 29.89 -1.30 27.16
C LEU A 381 29.70 -2.77 27.53
N ASN A 382 30.00 -3.68 26.60
CA ASN A 382 29.90 -5.13 26.81
C ASN A 382 31.25 -5.80 27.17
N LYS A 383 32.28 -5.01 27.49
CA LYS A 383 33.67 -5.47 27.69
C LYS A 383 33.77 -6.61 28.68
N SER A 384 33.06 -6.54 29.81
CA SER A 384 33.11 -7.59 30.83
C SER A 384 32.64 -8.95 30.30
N THR A 385 31.53 -8.96 29.55
CA THR A 385 30.96 -10.17 28.95
C THR A 385 31.86 -10.70 27.84
N ILE A 386 32.40 -9.80 27.01
CA ILE A 386 33.35 -10.17 25.95
C ILE A 386 34.62 -10.78 26.54
N ASP A 387 35.20 -10.16 27.57
CA ASP A 387 36.44 -10.62 28.20
C ASP A 387 36.27 -12.02 28.82
N ALA A 388 35.15 -12.26 29.49
CA ALA A 388 34.83 -13.58 30.06
C ALA A 388 34.70 -14.65 28.97
N THR A 389 33.97 -14.34 27.90
CA THR A 389 33.74 -15.27 26.78
C THR A 389 35.02 -15.51 25.98
N ALA A 390 35.83 -14.48 25.74
CA ALA A 390 37.13 -14.59 25.11
C ALA A 390 38.02 -15.55 25.92
N GLY A 391 38.12 -15.35 27.24
CA GLY A 391 38.89 -16.23 28.12
C GLY A 391 38.43 -17.69 28.09
N ALA A 392 37.12 -17.92 28.11
CA ALA A 392 36.55 -19.27 28.03
C ALA A 392 36.83 -19.98 26.68
N ASN A 393 37.08 -19.21 25.61
CA ASN A 393 37.31 -19.72 24.24
C ASN A 393 38.77 -19.58 23.77
N GLY A 394 39.72 -19.46 24.70
CA GLY A 394 41.16 -19.42 24.42
C GLY A 394 41.67 -18.09 23.83
N GLY A 395 40.90 -17.02 23.97
CA GLY A 395 41.27 -15.65 23.63
C GLY A 395 41.76 -14.84 24.84
N ASN A 396 41.79 -13.52 24.67
CA ASN A 396 42.22 -12.58 25.71
C ASN A 396 41.24 -11.40 25.82
N GLY A 397 41.04 -10.91 27.04
CA GLY A 397 40.28 -9.70 27.27
C GLY A 397 40.95 -8.45 26.69
N PHE A 398 40.20 -7.36 26.61
CA PHE A 398 40.72 -6.07 26.16
C PHE A 398 41.72 -5.49 27.15
N ALA A 399 42.84 -4.99 26.62
CA ALA A 399 43.81 -4.22 27.40
C ALA A 399 43.23 -2.84 27.77
N SER A 400 43.69 -2.27 28.89
CA SER A 400 43.43 -0.86 29.23
C SER A 400 44.29 0.06 28.35
N ALA A 401 43.95 0.11 27.06
CA ALA A 401 44.70 0.80 26.01
C ALA A 401 43.75 1.51 25.04
N TYR A 402 44.33 2.23 24.08
CA TYR A 402 43.58 2.83 22.98
C TYR A 402 43.46 1.86 21.81
N TYR A 403 42.25 1.78 21.25
CA TYR A 403 41.91 0.99 20.08
C TYR A 403 41.51 1.90 18.92
N TRP A 404 41.97 1.56 17.72
CA TRP A 404 41.64 2.31 16.52
C TRP A 404 40.20 2.10 16.07
N SER A 405 39.54 3.19 15.71
CA SER A 405 38.29 3.17 14.97
C SER A 405 38.54 3.34 13.47
N SER A 406 37.60 2.88 12.64
CA SER A 406 37.51 3.21 11.22
C SER A 406 36.99 4.63 10.96
N THR A 407 36.41 5.31 11.95
CA THR A 407 35.79 6.63 11.76
C THR A 407 36.87 7.74 11.72
N GLU A 408 37.04 8.33 10.55
CA GLU A 408 37.96 9.44 10.29
C GLU A 408 37.50 10.74 10.97
N TYR A 409 38.46 11.51 11.50
CA TYR A 409 38.21 12.85 12.03
C TYR A 409 38.66 13.93 11.05
N SER A 410 39.85 13.78 10.47
CA SER A 410 40.44 14.71 9.50
C SER A 410 41.47 14.01 8.62
N SER A 411 42.09 14.74 7.69
CA SER A 411 43.17 14.22 6.84
C SER A 411 44.35 13.60 7.62
N SER A 412 44.60 14.07 8.84
CA SER A 412 45.72 13.63 9.68
C SER A 412 45.29 12.91 10.96
N ASN A 413 44.01 12.95 11.34
CA ASN A 413 43.52 12.35 12.57
C ASN A 413 42.36 11.39 12.37
N VAL A 414 42.27 10.41 13.25
CA VAL A 414 41.19 9.42 13.31
C VAL A 414 40.76 9.20 14.76
N TRP A 415 39.50 8.82 14.96
CA TRP A 415 38.99 8.47 16.27
C TRP A 415 39.63 7.19 16.83
N ARG A 416 39.82 7.18 18.13
CA ARG A 416 40.23 6.00 18.92
C ARG A 416 39.42 5.96 20.20
N HIS A 417 39.24 4.75 20.73
CA HIS A 417 38.49 4.49 21.96
C HIS A 417 39.44 3.99 23.07
N ASN A 418 39.37 4.55 24.27
CA ASN A 418 40.14 4.11 25.43
C ASN A 418 39.40 3.02 26.21
N PHE A 419 39.86 1.77 26.13
CA PHE A 419 39.24 0.63 26.83
C PHE A 419 39.54 0.57 28.35
N GLY A 420 40.31 1.53 28.88
CA GLY A 420 40.47 1.75 30.31
C GLY A 420 39.49 2.75 30.92
N SER A 421 38.97 3.70 30.13
CA SER A 421 38.15 4.82 30.65
C SER A 421 36.87 5.10 29.87
N GLY A 422 36.63 4.44 28.74
CA GLY A 422 35.50 4.70 27.83
C GLY A 422 35.63 5.98 26.99
N GLY A 423 36.74 6.71 27.12
CA GLY A 423 36.90 8.01 26.46
C GLY A 423 37.28 7.88 24.98
N GLN A 424 36.66 8.70 24.13
CA GLN A 424 36.94 8.73 22.68
C GLN A 424 37.59 10.05 22.28
N PHE A 425 38.71 9.98 21.56
CA PHE A 425 39.48 11.17 21.19
C PHE A 425 40.11 11.00 19.80
N PRO A 426 40.22 12.08 18.99
CA PRO A 426 40.96 12.01 17.74
C PRO A 426 42.48 11.96 18.03
N ARG A 427 43.23 11.24 17.19
CA ARG A 427 44.69 11.20 17.26
C ARG A 427 45.31 11.03 15.89
N THR A 428 46.59 11.37 15.77
CA THR A 428 47.33 11.25 14.50
C THR A 428 47.32 9.82 13.97
N LYS A 429 47.01 9.66 12.68
CA LYS A 429 46.92 8.37 11.98
C LYS A 429 48.24 7.59 11.98
N ALA A 430 49.36 8.23 12.28
CA ALA A 430 50.67 7.59 12.37
C ALA A 430 50.96 6.94 13.74
N SER A 431 50.14 7.18 14.77
CA SER A 431 50.37 6.59 16.09
C SER A 431 50.08 5.08 16.11
N PRO A 432 50.83 4.28 16.88
CA PRO A 432 50.52 2.86 17.07
C PRO A 432 49.45 2.67 18.15
N TYR A 433 48.31 2.05 17.79
CA TYR A 433 47.26 1.64 18.74
C TYR A 433 46.76 0.23 18.45
N TYR A 434 45.95 -0.29 19.38
CA TYR A 434 45.43 -1.65 19.31
C TYR A 434 44.33 -1.75 18.24
N VAL A 435 44.15 -2.97 17.72
CA VAL A 435 43.07 -3.31 16.79
C VAL A 435 42.48 -4.64 17.19
N ARG A 436 41.15 -4.65 17.37
CA ARG A 436 40.35 -5.87 17.46
C ARG A 436 39.30 -5.80 16.37
N ALA A 437 39.39 -6.73 15.43
CA ALA A 437 38.49 -6.80 14.28
C ALA A 437 37.10 -7.27 14.71
N ILE A 438 36.09 -6.86 13.95
CA ILE A 438 34.71 -7.29 14.09
C ILE A 438 34.17 -7.77 12.74
N ARG A 439 33.06 -8.51 12.75
CA ARG A 439 32.31 -8.88 11.55
C ARG A 439 30.81 -8.92 11.84
N ALA A 440 30.00 -8.66 10.82
CA ALA A 440 28.56 -8.82 10.87
C ALA A 440 28.14 -10.26 10.54
N PHE A 441 26.94 -10.67 10.93
CA PHE A 441 26.35 -11.95 10.55
C PHE A 441 24.84 -11.86 10.37
#